data_AF-A0A1V4PKQ4-F1
#
_entry.id   AF-A0A1V4PKQ4-F1
#
_cell.length_a   1.000
_cell.length_b   1.000
_cell.length_c   1.000
_cell.angle_alpha   90.00
_cell.angle_beta   90.00
_cell.angle_gamma   90.00
#
_symmetry.space_group_name_H-M   'P 1'
#
loop_
_entity.id
_entity.type
_entity.pdbx_description
1 polymer ?
#
loop_
_entity_poly.entity_id
_entity_poly.type
_entity_poly.pdbx_seq_one_letter_code
_entity_poly.pdbx_strand_id
1 'polypeptide(L)'
;MNHPTTSTTDADGARNALLALRSEIAKAVVGQDAVISGLVIALLCRGHVLLEGVPGVAKTLLVRTLAAALQLDFKRVQFTPDLMPGDVTGSLVYDARTAEFEFRAGPVFTNLLLADEINRTPPKTQAALLEAMEERQVTVDGDARPLPDPFIVAATQNPIEYEGTYQLPEAQLDRFLLKLNVPLPP
;
A
#
# COMPACT_ATOMS: atom_id res chain seq x y z
N MET A 1 12.40 -16.40 34.94
CA MET A 1 11.78 -15.67 33.81
C MET A 1 12.92 -15.11 32.98
N ASN A 2 13.25 -15.78 31.87
CA ASN A 2 14.38 -15.40 31.01
C ASN A 2 13.91 -14.30 30.05
N HIS A 3 14.47 -13.10 30.18
CA HIS A 3 14.41 -12.11 29.11
C HIS A 3 15.24 -12.62 27.92
N PRO A 4 14.72 -12.62 26.68
CA PRO A 4 15.55 -12.89 25.52
C PRO A 4 16.48 -11.69 25.34
N THR A 5 17.77 -11.89 25.55
CA THR A 5 18.81 -10.93 25.18
C THR A 5 18.94 -10.93 23.66
N THR A 6 18.32 -9.97 22.98
CA THR A 6 18.61 -9.67 21.58
C THR A 6 20.09 -9.33 21.48
N SER A 7 20.89 -10.19 20.84
CA SER A 7 22.35 -10.01 20.75
C SER A 7 22.69 -8.80 19.88
N THR A 8 23.65 -7.98 20.31
CA THR A 8 24.12 -6.76 19.64
C THR A 8 24.48 -6.97 18.16
N THR A 9 24.96 -8.17 17.80
CA THR A 9 25.31 -8.59 16.43
C THR A 9 24.11 -8.62 15.48
N ASP A 10 22.91 -8.91 15.98
CA ASP A 10 21.67 -8.99 15.19
C ASP A 10 21.13 -7.57 14.88
N ALA A 11 21.26 -6.65 15.83
CA ALA A 11 20.92 -5.25 15.66
C ALA A 11 21.84 -4.55 14.63
N ASP A 12 23.15 -4.85 14.65
CA ASP A 12 24.09 -4.33 13.67
C ASP A 12 23.83 -4.88 12.26
N GLY A 13 23.45 -6.17 12.15
CA GLY A 13 23.03 -6.79 10.89
C GLY A 13 21.78 -6.12 10.30
N ALA A 14 20.73 -5.97 11.10
CA ALA A 14 19.50 -5.29 10.69
C ALA A 14 19.77 -3.84 10.27
N ARG A 15 20.58 -3.10 11.03
CA ARG A 15 20.98 -1.74 10.70
C ARG A 15 21.70 -1.67 9.34
N ASN A 16 22.64 -2.56 9.08
CA ASN A 16 23.37 -2.60 7.81
C ASN A 16 22.46 -2.93 6.63
N ALA A 17 21.51 -3.85 6.79
CA ALA A 17 20.51 -4.16 5.77
C ALA A 17 19.62 -2.94 5.44
N LEU A 18 19.19 -2.18 6.47
CA LEU A 18 18.42 -0.95 6.28
C LEU A 18 19.21 0.14 5.54
N LEU A 19 20.49 0.29 5.87
CA LEU A 19 21.37 1.23 5.17
C LEU A 19 21.58 0.83 3.72
N ALA A 20 21.75 -0.47 3.45
CA ALA A 20 21.86 -1.00 2.09
C ALA A 20 20.58 -0.76 1.27
N LEU A 21 19.41 -1.03 1.86
CA LEU A 21 18.12 -0.75 1.23
C LEU A 21 17.95 0.73 0.88
N ARG A 22 18.26 1.63 1.84
CA ARG A 22 18.21 3.08 1.59
C ARG A 22 19.15 3.48 0.46
N SER A 23 20.36 2.94 0.44
CA SER A 23 21.32 3.21 -0.63
C SER A 23 20.84 2.72 -1.99
N GLU A 24 20.13 1.60 -2.06
CA GLU A 24 19.55 1.10 -3.30
C GLU A 24 18.45 2.03 -3.82
N ILE A 25 17.53 2.45 -2.94
CA ILE A 25 16.43 3.35 -3.31
C ILE A 25 16.95 4.72 -3.76
N ALA A 26 18.01 5.22 -3.12
CA ALA A 26 18.63 6.51 -3.44
C ALA A 26 19.21 6.57 -4.87
N LYS A 27 19.45 5.43 -5.53
CA LYS A 27 19.89 5.40 -6.93
C LYS A 27 18.80 5.87 -7.90
N ALA A 28 17.53 5.73 -7.54
CA ALA A 28 16.39 6.09 -8.37
C ALA A 28 15.57 7.27 -7.83
N VAL A 29 15.64 7.55 -6.53
CA VAL A 29 14.85 8.61 -5.88
C VAL A 29 15.75 9.53 -5.06
N VAL A 30 15.78 10.81 -5.43
CA VAL A 30 16.62 11.83 -4.77
C VAL A 30 15.75 12.71 -3.86
N GLY A 31 16.25 13.02 -2.67
CA GLY A 31 15.66 14.03 -1.78
C GLY A 31 14.42 13.58 -0.99
N GLN A 32 14.14 12.28 -0.90
CA GLN A 32 12.94 11.73 -0.22
C GLN A 32 13.28 10.85 0.99
N ASP A 33 14.42 11.08 1.66
CA ASP A 33 14.94 10.23 2.75
C ASP A 33 13.95 10.01 3.90
N ALA A 34 13.21 11.05 4.30
CA ALA A 34 12.21 10.94 5.36
C ALA A 34 11.03 10.04 4.96
N VAL A 35 10.57 10.15 3.72
CA VAL A 35 9.48 9.32 3.19
C VAL A 35 9.94 7.88 3.05
N ILE A 36 11.16 7.64 2.55
CA ILE A 36 11.77 6.30 2.48
C ILE A 36 11.81 5.66 3.87
N SER A 37 12.30 6.39 4.87
CA SER A 37 12.38 5.89 6.24
C SER A 37 10.99 5.54 6.81
N GLY A 38 9.99 6.39 6.56
CA GLY A 38 8.61 6.13 6.95
C GLY A 38 8.02 4.88 6.29
N LEU A 39 8.24 4.69 4.97
CA LEU A 39 7.79 3.50 4.26
C LEU A 39 8.42 2.22 4.81
N VAL A 40 9.71 2.26 5.12
CA VAL A 40 10.43 1.13 5.71
C VAL A 40 9.93 0.81 7.12
N ILE A 41 9.68 1.84 7.95
CA ILE A 41 9.07 1.65 9.28
C ILE A 41 7.71 1.00 9.14
N ALA A 42 6.86 1.49 8.23
CA ALA A 42 5.55 0.92 8.00
C ALA A 42 5.62 -0.55 7.55
N LEU A 43 6.56 -0.89 6.67
CA LEU A 43 6.80 -2.27 6.27
C LEU A 43 7.16 -3.17 7.45
N LEU A 44 8.11 -2.74 8.30
CA LEU A 44 8.54 -3.51 9.47
C LEU A 44 7.41 -3.67 10.51
N CYS A 45 6.58 -2.65 10.66
CA CYS A 45 5.42 -2.66 11.55
C CYS A 45 4.18 -3.29 10.90
N ARG A 46 4.26 -3.73 9.64
CA ARG A 46 3.12 -4.21 8.84
C ARG A 46 1.96 -3.21 8.75
N GLY A 47 2.26 -1.92 8.85
CA GLY A 47 1.29 -0.83 8.79
C GLY A 47 1.12 -0.27 7.38
N HIS A 48 -0.03 0.34 7.13
CA HIS A 48 -0.32 1.03 5.88
C HIS A 48 0.11 2.50 5.96
N VAL A 49 0.34 3.12 4.81
CA VAL A 49 0.83 4.51 4.71
C VAL A 49 -0.03 5.35 3.79
N LEU A 50 -0.25 6.60 4.20
CA LEU A 50 -0.90 7.62 3.39
C LEU A 50 0.17 8.62 2.93
N LEU A 51 0.40 8.69 1.62
CA LEU A 51 1.34 9.60 0.98
C LEU A 51 0.60 10.83 0.47
N GLU A 52 0.79 11.96 1.15
CA GLU A 52 0.21 13.23 0.74
C GLU A 52 1.24 14.06 -0.03
N GLY A 53 0.85 14.58 -1.20
CA GLY A 53 1.71 15.50 -1.94
C GLY A 53 1.11 15.87 -3.28
N VAL A 54 1.65 16.89 -3.93
CA VAL A 54 1.19 17.33 -5.25
C VAL A 54 1.50 16.29 -6.34
N PRO A 55 0.85 16.33 -7.51
CA PRO A 55 1.21 15.50 -8.64
C PRO A 55 2.69 15.71 -9.05
N GLY A 56 3.33 14.66 -9.57
CA GLY A 56 4.70 14.75 -10.09
C GLY A 56 5.83 14.61 -9.07
N VAL A 57 5.57 14.48 -7.76
CA VAL A 57 6.61 14.30 -6.71
C VAL A 57 7.14 12.86 -6.58
N ALA A 58 7.15 12.10 -7.68
CA ALA A 58 7.70 10.75 -7.76
C ALA A 58 7.15 9.71 -6.75
N LYS A 59 5.96 9.91 -6.16
CA LYS A 59 5.32 8.95 -5.22
C LYS A 59 5.26 7.53 -5.77
N THR A 60 4.82 7.39 -7.03
CA THR A 60 4.73 6.11 -7.73
C THR A 60 6.10 5.46 -7.93
N LEU A 61 7.11 6.25 -8.29
CA LEU A 61 8.48 5.75 -8.47
C LEU A 61 9.04 5.28 -7.14
N LEU A 62 8.84 6.04 -6.07
CA LEU A 62 9.31 5.71 -4.73
C LEU A 62 8.78 4.35 -4.25
N VAL A 63 7.47 4.15 -4.27
CA VAL A 63 6.85 2.90 -3.80
C VAL A 63 7.26 1.71 -4.68
N ARG A 64 7.33 1.91 -6.00
CA ARG A 64 7.78 0.87 -6.94
C ARG A 64 9.25 0.47 -6.72
N THR A 65 10.13 1.45 -6.52
CA THR A 65 11.56 1.20 -6.25
C THR A 65 11.74 0.46 -4.93
N LEU A 66 10.97 0.80 -3.90
CA LEU A 66 10.99 0.07 -2.63
C LEU A 66 10.59 -1.39 -2.81
N ALA A 67 9.48 -1.68 -3.51
CA ALA A 67 9.08 -3.05 -3.78
C ALA A 67 10.15 -3.82 -4.56
N ALA A 68 10.74 -3.21 -5.59
CA ALA A 68 11.80 -3.83 -6.39
C ALA A 68 13.05 -4.14 -5.56
N ALA A 69 13.48 -3.20 -4.71
CA ALA A 69 14.65 -3.38 -3.85
C ALA A 69 14.44 -4.50 -2.81
N LEU A 70 13.20 -4.76 -2.42
CA LEU A 70 12.82 -5.79 -1.46
C LEU A 70 12.26 -7.08 -2.08
N GLN A 71 12.20 -7.14 -3.43
CA GLN A 71 11.62 -8.27 -4.17
C GLN A 71 10.19 -8.61 -3.75
N LEU A 72 9.38 -7.58 -3.49
CA LEU A 72 7.97 -7.72 -3.11
C LEU A 72 7.08 -7.71 -4.36
N ASP A 73 6.02 -8.52 -4.34
CA ASP A 73 4.98 -8.40 -5.35
C ASP A 73 4.34 -7.01 -5.25
N PHE A 74 4.34 -6.31 -6.38
CA PHE A 74 3.85 -4.93 -6.48
C PHE A 74 2.69 -4.84 -7.46
N LYS A 75 1.61 -4.20 -7.02
CA LYS A 75 0.53 -3.76 -7.91
C LYS A 75 0.22 -2.30 -7.67
N ARG A 76 -0.22 -1.64 -8.74
CA ARG A 76 -0.73 -0.27 -8.70
C ARG A 76 -2.18 -0.30 -9.16
N VAL A 77 -3.03 0.40 -8.44
CA VAL A 77 -4.40 0.71 -8.85
C VAL A 77 -4.58 2.23 -8.80
N GLN A 78 -5.21 2.76 -9.83
CA GLN A 78 -5.61 4.16 -9.88
C GLN A 78 -7.06 4.23 -9.41
N PHE A 79 -7.32 5.00 -8.37
CA PHE A 79 -8.69 5.25 -7.91
C PHE A 79 -9.31 6.28 -8.83
N THR A 80 -10.37 5.87 -9.52
CA THR A 80 -11.17 6.68 -10.45
C THR A 80 -12.63 6.72 -9.99
N PRO A 81 -13.42 7.73 -10.41
CA PRO A 81 -14.81 7.87 -9.95
C PRO A 81 -15.71 6.67 -10.25
N ASP A 82 -15.36 5.88 -11.27
CA ASP A 82 -16.06 4.69 -11.75
C ASP A 82 -15.54 3.36 -11.18
N LEU A 83 -14.45 3.39 -10.39
CA LEU A 83 -13.85 2.18 -9.82
C LEU A 83 -14.82 1.50 -8.83
N MET A 84 -15.10 0.23 -9.06
CA MET A 84 -16.01 -0.57 -8.22
C MET A 84 -15.24 -1.33 -7.13
N PRO A 85 -15.89 -1.72 -6.01
CA PRO A 85 -15.27 -2.54 -4.97
C PRO A 85 -14.61 -3.81 -5.51
N GLY A 86 -15.30 -4.53 -6.40
CA GLY A 86 -14.80 -5.77 -7.01
C GLY A 86 -13.59 -5.57 -7.93
N ASP A 87 -13.34 -4.36 -8.42
CA ASP A 87 -12.11 -4.06 -9.19
C ASP A 87 -10.89 -3.97 -8.28
N VAL A 88 -11.09 -3.74 -6.97
CA VAL A 88 -10.04 -3.68 -5.95
C VAL A 88 -9.88 -5.02 -5.26
N THR A 89 -10.99 -5.63 -4.82
CA THR A 89 -11.00 -6.87 -4.03
C THR A 89 -11.03 -8.12 -4.88
N GLY A 90 -11.38 -8.03 -6.17
CA GLY A 90 -11.62 -9.17 -7.03
C GLY A 90 -13.10 -9.53 -7.11
N SER A 91 -13.44 -10.36 -8.10
CA SER A 91 -14.82 -10.76 -8.37
C SER A 91 -14.88 -12.17 -8.95
N LEU A 92 -16.07 -12.78 -8.88
CA LEU A 92 -16.36 -14.02 -9.59
C LEU A 92 -16.68 -13.70 -11.06
N VAL A 93 -15.94 -14.32 -11.96
CA VAL A 93 -16.13 -14.19 -13.41
C VAL A 93 -16.60 -15.54 -13.94
N TYR A 94 -17.67 -15.53 -14.71
CA TYR A 94 -18.18 -16.74 -15.36
C TYR A 94 -17.24 -17.15 -16.51
N ASP A 95 -16.65 -18.34 -16.43
CA ASP A 95 -15.91 -18.95 -17.53
C ASP A 95 -16.86 -19.80 -18.37
N ALA A 96 -17.13 -19.31 -19.60
CA ALA A 96 -18.00 -19.99 -20.54
C ALA A 96 -17.45 -21.35 -21.03
N ARG A 97 -16.14 -21.62 -20.88
CA ARG A 97 -15.54 -22.91 -21.26
C ARG A 97 -15.82 -24.01 -20.24
N THR A 98 -15.77 -23.67 -18.95
CA THR A 98 -16.01 -24.62 -17.85
C THR A 98 -17.46 -24.59 -17.36
N ALA A 99 -18.20 -23.54 -17.70
CA ALA A 99 -19.52 -23.22 -17.15
C ALA A 99 -19.50 -23.02 -15.63
N GLU A 100 -18.36 -22.55 -15.09
CA GLU A 100 -18.14 -22.32 -13.67
C GLU A 100 -17.82 -20.84 -13.39
N PHE A 101 -18.09 -20.40 -12.17
CA PHE A 101 -17.65 -19.08 -11.69
C PHE A 101 -16.24 -19.20 -11.11
N GLU A 102 -15.26 -18.56 -11.76
CA GLU A 102 -13.88 -18.52 -11.30
C GLU A 102 -13.60 -17.20 -10.56
N PHE A 103 -12.90 -17.28 -9.43
CA PHE A 103 -12.45 -16.08 -8.72
C PHE A 103 -11.28 -15.42 -9.45
N ARG A 104 -11.49 -14.18 -9.88
CA ARG A 104 -10.44 -13.32 -10.42
C ARG A 104 -9.95 -12.37 -9.34
N ALA A 105 -8.75 -12.64 -8.84
CA ALA A 105 -8.10 -11.84 -7.80
C ALA A 105 -7.91 -10.38 -8.21
N GLY A 106 -8.30 -9.46 -7.33
CA GLY A 106 -8.08 -8.03 -7.49
C GLY A 106 -6.63 -7.60 -7.21
N PRO A 107 -6.31 -6.30 -7.38
CA PRO A 107 -5.00 -5.75 -7.11
C PRO A 107 -4.55 -5.83 -5.65
N VAL A 108 -5.47 -5.98 -4.68
CA VAL A 108 -5.10 -6.16 -3.26
C VAL A 108 -4.33 -7.44 -2.99
N PHE A 109 -4.41 -8.45 -3.86
CA PHE A 109 -3.60 -9.67 -3.76
C PHE A 109 -2.18 -9.41 -4.28
N THR A 110 -1.37 -8.72 -3.47
CA THR A 110 0.03 -8.34 -3.70
C THR A 110 0.69 -8.06 -2.35
N ASN A 111 2.02 -8.00 -2.25
CA ASN A 111 2.67 -7.60 -1.00
C ASN A 111 2.62 -6.09 -0.76
N LEU A 112 2.89 -5.28 -1.80
CA LEU A 112 2.84 -3.82 -1.75
C LEU A 112 1.88 -3.27 -2.79
N LEU A 113 0.75 -2.73 -2.33
CA LEU A 113 -0.24 -2.07 -3.18
C LEU A 113 -0.03 -0.56 -3.16
N LEU A 114 0.15 0.05 -4.34
CA LEU A 114 0.01 1.49 -4.51
C LEU A 114 -1.44 1.82 -4.90
N ALA A 115 -2.18 2.46 -4.00
CA ALA A 115 -3.54 2.96 -4.24
C ALA A 115 -3.47 4.47 -4.56
N ASP A 116 -3.36 4.79 -5.84
CA ASP A 116 -3.15 6.16 -6.30
C ASP A 116 -4.46 6.95 -6.26
N GLU A 117 -4.43 8.14 -5.66
CA GLU A 117 -5.55 9.09 -5.57
C GLU A 117 -6.80 8.49 -4.92
N ILE A 118 -6.63 7.85 -3.76
CA ILE A 118 -7.71 7.14 -3.04
C ILE A 118 -8.96 8.00 -2.81
N ASN A 119 -8.79 9.32 -2.75
CA ASN A 119 -9.87 10.30 -2.62
C ASN A 119 -10.67 10.56 -3.91
N ARG A 120 -10.36 9.97 -5.07
CA ARG A 120 -11.11 10.19 -6.33
C ARG A 120 -12.24 9.22 -6.59
N THR A 121 -12.49 8.32 -5.66
CA THR A 121 -13.43 7.21 -5.78
C THR A 121 -14.50 7.31 -4.69
N PRO A 122 -15.74 6.87 -4.94
CA PRO A 122 -16.81 6.89 -3.95
C PRO A 122 -16.46 6.14 -2.65
N PRO A 123 -17.06 6.51 -1.51
CA PRO A 123 -16.77 5.90 -0.20
C PRO A 123 -16.92 4.37 -0.15
N LYS A 124 -17.78 3.78 -1.00
CA LYS A 124 -18.02 2.33 -1.03
C LYS A 124 -16.77 1.54 -1.47
N THR A 125 -16.05 2.02 -2.48
CA THR A 125 -14.84 1.35 -2.97
C THR A 125 -13.64 1.65 -2.09
N GLN A 126 -13.57 2.86 -1.49
CA GLN A 126 -12.61 3.15 -0.42
C GLN A 126 -12.78 2.18 0.76
N ALA A 127 -14.02 1.97 1.21
CA ALA A 127 -14.33 1.04 2.29
C ALA A 127 -13.86 -0.39 1.99
N ALA A 128 -14.00 -0.86 0.75
CA ALA A 128 -13.53 -2.19 0.35
C ALA A 128 -12.01 -2.35 0.46
N LEU A 129 -11.24 -1.32 0.12
CA LEU A 129 -9.79 -1.32 0.34
C LEU A 129 -9.45 -1.29 1.84
N LEU A 130 -10.14 -0.44 2.61
CA LEU A 130 -9.90 -0.29 4.05
C LEU A 130 -10.26 -1.55 4.84
N GLU A 131 -11.31 -2.28 4.43
CA GLU A 131 -11.67 -3.58 4.99
C GLU A 131 -10.57 -4.60 4.72
N ALA A 132 -10.05 -4.65 3.49
CA ALA A 132 -8.93 -5.52 3.13
C ALA A 132 -7.64 -5.20 3.93
N MET A 133 -7.40 -3.92 4.23
CA MET A 133 -6.30 -3.47 5.10
C MET A 133 -6.46 -3.98 6.54
N GLU A 134 -7.66 -3.84 7.10
CA GLU A 134 -7.93 -4.20 8.50
C GLU A 134 -7.94 -5.72 8.71
N GLU A 135 -8.69 -6.44 7.86
CA GLU A 135 -8.94 -7.87 8.01
C GLU A 135 -7.80 -8.73 7.44
N ARG A 136 -6.92 -8.14 6.61
CA ARG A 136 -5.86 -8.84 5.86
C ARG A 136 -6.36 -10.03 5.04
N GLN A 137 -7.63 -9.98 4.66
CA GLN A 137 -8.30 -10.94 3.79
C GLN A 137 -9.40 -10.23 3.02
N VAL A 138 -9.89 -10.87 1.98
CA VAL A 138 -11.08 -10.44 1.24
C VAL A 138 -12.10 -11.56 1.26
N THR A 139 -13.35 -11.24 1.54
CA THR A 139 -14.47 -12.19 1.40
C THR A 139 -15.24 -11.90 0.12
N VAL A 140 -15.33 -12.88 -0.77
CA VAL A 140 -16.17 -12.80 -1.99
C VAL A 140 -17.09 -14.02 -2.02
N ASP A 141 -18.39 -13.77 -2.11
CA ASP A 141 -19.45 -14.80 -2.14
C ASP A 141 -19.40 -15.78 -0.96
N GLY A 142 -19.05 -15.28 0.23
CA GLY A 142 -18.94 -16.07 1.45
C GLY A 142 -17.60 -16.78 1.65
N ASP A 143 -16.74 -16.81 0.62
CA ASP A 143 -15.40 -17.40 0.72
C ASP A 143 -14.36 -16.35 1.13
N ALA A 144 -13.76 -16.56 2.30
CA ALA A 144 -12.64 -15.75 2.79
C ALA A 144 -11.33 -16.15 2.09
N ARG A 145 -10.60 -15.16 1.58
CA ARG A 145 -9.36 -15.31 0.82
C ARG A 145 -8.27 -14.47 1.48
N PRO A 146 -7.23 -15.08 2.08
CA PRO A 146 -6.19 -14.35 2.78
C PRO A 146 -5.32 -13.54 1.81
N LEU A 147 -4.87 -12.36 2.24
CA LEU A 147 -3.87 -11.57 1.52
C LEU A 147 -2.45 -12.06 1.83
N PRO A 148 -1.46 -11.79 0.96
CA PRO A 148 -0.07 -12.16 1.21
C PRO A 148 0.51 -11.58 2.51
N ASP A 149 1.48 -12.25 3.16
CA ASP A 149 2.26 -11.68 4.27
C ASP A 149 3.69 -11.39 3.78
N PRO A 150 4.18 -10.13 3.83
CA PRO A 150 3.47 -8.92 4.27
C PRO A 150 2.46 -8.41 3.23
N PHE A 151 1.39 -7.77 3.72
CA PHE A 151 0.46 -6.96 2.93
C PHE A 151 0.46 -5.53 3.44
N ILE A 152 0.85 -4.60 2.57
CA ILE A 152 0.95 -3.16 2.86
C ILE A 152 0.31 -2.38 1.73
N VAL A 153 -0.35 -1.29 2.11
CA VAL A 153 -0.97 -0.34 1.18
C VAL A 153 -0.28 1.00 1.36
N ALA A 154 0.24 1.53 0.25
CA ALA A 154 0.63 2.92 0.13
C ALA A 154 -0.45 3.65 -0.65
N ALA A 155 -1.35 4.35 0.06
CA ALA A 155 -2.36 5.17 -0.58
C ALA A 155 -1.79 6.56 -0.86
N THR A 156 -2.18 7.20 -1.97
CA THR A 156 -1.81 8.59 -2.26
C THR A 156 -3.03 9.49 -2.24
N GLN A 157 -2.83 10.74 -1.82
CA GLN A 157 -3.82 11.80 -1.90
C GLN A 157 -3.17 13.10 -2.38
N ASN A 158 -3.92 13.83 -3.21
CA ASN A 158 -3.57 15.17 -3.62
C ASN A 158 -4.34 16.18 -2.75
N PRO A 159 -3.68 17.00 -1.92
CA PRO A 159 -4.37 17.91 -1.00
C PRO A 159 -4.99 19.14 -1.68
N ILE A 160 -4.70 19.39 -2.96
CA ILE A 160 -5.12 20.59 -3.68
C ILE A 160 -6.39 20.36 -4.51
N GLU A 161 -6.75 19.11 -4.78
CA GLU A 161 -7.83 18.76 -5.70
C GLU A 161 -9.14 18.49 -4.93
N TYR A 162 -10.03 19.47 -4.95
CA TYR A 162 -11.32 19.44 -4.23
C TYR A 162 -12.50 19.06 -5.12
N GLU A 163 -12.35 19.15 -6.44
CA GLU A 163 -13.42 18.88 -7.38
C GLU A 163 -13.49 17.39 -7.70
N GLY A 164 -14.65 16.76 -7.47
CA GLY A 164 -14.83 15.33 -7.72
C GLY A 164 -14.05 14.41 -6.75
N THR A 165 -13.69 14.90 -5.57
CA THR A 165 -13.01 14.10 -4.54
C THR A 165 -13.88 13.83 -3.31
N TYR A 166 -13.68 12.65 -2.73
CA TYR A 166 -14.31 12.13 -1.53
C TYR A 166 -13.24 11.99 -0.45
N GLN A 167 -13.27 12.91 0.53
CA GLN A 167 -12.34 12.92 1.65
C GLN A 167 -12.52 11.67 2.52
N LEU A 168 -11.41 11.10 2.98
CA LEU A 168 -11.43 10.05 3.99
C LEU A 168 -11.85 10.68 5.34
N PRO A 169 -12.92 10.19 6.00
CA PRO A 169 -13.23 10.55 7.37
C PRO A 169 -12.06 10.24 8.32
N GLU A 170 -11.95 10.96 9.43
CA GLU A 170 -10.89 10.75 10.43
C GLU A 170 -10.79 9.29 10.89
N ALA A 171 -11.94 8.65 11.15
CA ALA A 171 -12.00 7.24 11.52
C ALA A 171 -11.44 6.27 10.46
N GLN A 172 -11.35 6.68 9.19
CA GLN A 172 -10.72 5.91 8.13
C GLN A 172 -9.22 6.22 8.02
N LEU A 173 -8.81 7.46 8.31
CA LEU A 173 -7.40 7.85 8.36
C LEU A 173 -6.64 7.11 9.46
N ASP A 174 -7.30 6.77 10.58
CA ASP A 174 -6.71 6.02 11.69
C ASP A 174 -6.19 4.62 11.29
N ARG A 175 -6.64 4.08 10.14
CA ARG A 175 -6.16 2.78 9.61
C ARG A 175 -4.79 2.88 8.94
N PHE A 176 -4.28 4.09 8.74
CA PHE A 176 -2.93 4.33 8.25
C PHE A 176 -2.00 4.57 9.43
N LEU A 177 -0.95 3.77 9.53
CA LEU A 177 0.06 3.89 10.59
C LEU A 177 0.81 5.23 10.49
N LEU A 178 1.09 5.67 9.25
CA LEU A 178 1.81 6.91 8.99
C LEU A 178 1.13 7.69 7.87
N LYS A 179 0.98 8.99 8.10
CA LYS A 179 0.76 10.00 7.06
C LYS A 179 2.09 10.67 6.74
N LEU A 180 2.60 10.46 5.53
CA LEU A 180 3.89 10.97 5.07
C LEU A 180 3.67 12.06 4.02
N ASN A 181 4.18 13.25 4.29
CA ASN A 181 4.15 14.36 3.35
C ASN A 181 5.34 14.23 2.39
N VAL A 182 5.07 14.25 1.09
CA VAL A 182 6.06 14.14 0.02
C VAL A 182 6.28 15.53 -0.59
N PRO A 183 7.35 16.24 -0.19
CA PRO A 183 7.61 17.59 -0.67
C PRO A 183 8.00 17.57 -2.16
N LEU A 184 7.87 18.74 -2.79
CA LEU A 184 8.48 18.98 -4.10
C LEU A 184 10.00 18.76 -4.00
N PRO A 185 10.60 18.07 -4.98
CA PRO A 185 12.06 17.99 -5.03
C PRO A 185 12.65 19.40 -5.19
N PRO A 186 13.84 19.65 -4.60
CA PRO A 186 14.53 20.92 -4.70
C PRO A 186 14.98 21.25 -6.14
#